data_AF-A0AAD1Y0G4-F1
#
_entry.id   AF-A0AAD1Y0G4-F1
#
_cell.length_a   1.000
_cell.length_b   1.000
_cell.length_c   1.000
_cell.angle_alpha   90.00
_cell.angle_beta   90.00
_cell.angle_gamma   90.00
#
_symmetry.space_group_name_H-M   'P 1'
#
loop_
_entity.id
_entity.type
_entity.pdbx_description
1 polymer ?
#
loop_
_entity_poly.entity_id
_entity_poly.type
_entity_poly.pdbx_seq_one_letter_code
_entity_poly.pdbx_strand_id
1 'polypeptide(L)'
;MKLAILAVMIIAISCALALRPTPAKGKDLENYLKGAKDGTFIVLFYDREAPQLRTEGFRNQINSKILSQNPAFNYFEVDIQEGEYNNIVDKMMKIDRTQCKHSPTILVASEGRGYWAHGDGAVDDIAYHMNQYSIDMIRESRERTDFSIYR
;
A
#
# COMPACT_ATOMS: atom_id res chain seq x y z
N MET A 1 -1.61 5.69 -47.29
CA MET A 1 -2.40 5.03 -46.21
C MET A 1 -1.59 4.13 -45.25
N LYS A 2 -0.28 3.92 -45.43
CA LYS A 2 0.55 3.12 -44.49
C LYS A 2 1.20 3.93 -43.34
N LEU A 3 1.26 5.26 -43.45
CA LEU A 3 1.86 6.15 -42.45
C LEU A 3 0.91 6.57 -41.32
N ALA A 4 -0.41 6.58 -41.57
CA ALA A 4 -1.40 6.98 -40.55
C ALA A 4 -1.61 5.91 -39.46
N ILE A 5 -1.35 4.63 -39.78
CA ILE A 5 -1.53 3.52 -38.84
C ILE A 5 -0.39 3.46 -37.82
N LEU A 6 0.80 3.96 -38.17
CA LEU A 6 1.95 3.95 -37.26
C LEU A 6 1.82 5.01 -36.14
N ALA A 7 1.20 6.16 -36.43
CA ALA A 7 1.01 7.23 -35.44
C ALA A 7 0.00 6.86 -34.34
N VAL A 8 -1.03 6.07 -34.67
CA VAL A 8 -2.04 5.62 -33.69
C VAL A 8 -1.46 4.57 -32.74
N MET A 9 -0.50 3.74 -33.20
CA MET A 9 0.15 2.75 -32.33
C MET A 9 1.12 3.36 -31.32
N ILE A 10 1.74 4.52 -31.62
CA ILE A 10 2.65 5.19 -30.68
C ILE A 10 1.87 5.89 -29.55
N ILE A 11 0.69 6.45 -29.85
CA ILE A 11 -0.17 7.09 -28.84
C ILE A 11 -0.76 6.04 -27.87
N ALA A 12 -1.01 4.82 -28.33
CA ALA A 12 -1.50 3.73 -27.47
C ALA A 12 -0.46 3.23 -26.46
N ILE A 13 0.85 3.30 -26.78
CA ILE A 13 1.92 2.87 -25.87
C ILE A 13 2.19 3.92 -24.79
N SER A 14 1.93 5.20 -25.07
CA SER A 14 2.05 6.27 -24.07
C SER A 14 0.97 6.24 -22.97
N CYS A 15 -0.15 5.54 -23.20
CA CYS A 15 -1.22 5.40 -22.21
C CYS A 15 -1.02 4.20 -21.25
N ALA A 16 -0.06 3.32 -21.51
CA ALA A 16 0.22 2.14 -20.68
C ALA A 16 1.31 2.38 -19.62
N LEU A 17 1.88 3.59 -19.55
CA LEU A 17 2.52 4.07 -18.33
C LEU A 17 1.38 4.42 -17.35
N ALA A 18 0.70 3.38 -16.87
CA ALA A 18 -0.21 3.48 -15.75
C ALA A 18 0.53 4.29 -14.69
N LEU A 19 -0.03 5.46 -14.35
CA LEU A 19 0.46 6.32 -13.28
C LEU A 19 0.62 5.43 -12.05
N ARG A 20 1.83 4.93 -11.82
CA ARG A 20 2.17 4.32 -10.54
C ARG A 20 1.95 5.44 -9.54
N PRO A 21 1.06 5.30 -8.56
CA PRO A 21 0.93 6.30 -7.51
C PRO A 21 2.34 6.52 -6.97
N THR A 22 2.86 7.73 -7.09
CA THR A 22 4.13 8.06 -6.44
C THR A 22 3.90 7.80 -4.96
N PRO A 23 4.62 6.86 -4.34
CA PRO A 23 4.36 6.52 -2.96
C PRO A 23 4.59 7.76 -2.10
N ALA A 24 3.58 8.11 -1.31
CA ALA A 24 3.67 9.19 -0.35
C ALA A 24 4.71 8.82 0.72
N LYS A 25 5.51 9.77 1.20
CA LYS A 25 6.67 9.50 2.06
C LYS A 25 6.30 9.47 3.55
N GLY A 26 7.29 9.22 4.42
CA GLY A 26 7.08 9.21 5.88
C GLY A 26 6.41 10.47 6.41
N LYS A 27 6.76 11.64 5.88
CA LYS A 27 6.11 12.90 6.28
C LYS A 27 4.62 12.95 5.92
N ASP A 28 4.26 12.39 4.77
CA ASP A 28 2.87 12.34 4.32
C ASP A 28 2.06 11.37 5.18
N LEU A 29 2.66 10.24 5.59
CA LEU A 29 2.04 9.32 6.53
C LEU A 29 1.83 9.98 7.90
N GLU A 30 2.82 10.73 8.41
CA GLU A 30 2.68 11.48 9.66
C GLU A 30 1.51 12.48 9.58
N ASN A 31 1.41 13.21 8.46
CA ASN A 31 0.30 14.14 8.22
C ASN A 31 -1.04 13.41 8.09
N TYR A 32 -1.07 12.27 7.41
CA TYR A 32 -2.25 11.42 7.26
C TYR A 32 -2.78 10.97 8.63
N LEU A 33 -1.90 10.45 9.49
CA LEU A 33 -2.24 9.97 10.82
C LEU A 33 -2.69 11.11 11.77
N LYS A 34 -2.16 12.33 11.61
CA LYS A 34 -2.62 13.52 12.36
C LYS A 34 -3.96 14.05 11.86
N GLY A 35 -4.23 13.91 10.58
CA GLY A 35 -5.37 14.52 9.89
C GLY A 35 -6.70 13.78 10.04
N ALA A 36 -6.76 12.70 10.84
CA ALA A 36 -7.95 11.85 10.99
C ALA A 36 -8.59 11.46 9.65
N LYS A 37 -7.76 11.13 8.65
CA LYS A 37 -8.27 10.64 7.36
C LYS A 37 -8.75 9.20 7.52
N ASP A 38 -10.01 8.99 7.20
CA ASP A 38 -10.65 7.68 7.16
C ASP A 38 -10.15 6.87 5.97
N GLY A 39 -10.19 5.54 6.12
CA GLY A 39 -9.87 4.58 5.07
C GLY A 39 -8.63 3.75 5.35
N THR A 40 -8.44 2.75 4.50
CA THR A 40 -7.35 1.79 4.60
C THR A 40 -6.09 2.37 3.99
N PHE A 41 -4.97 2.15 4.67
CA PHE A 41 -3.66 2.52 4.16
C PHE A 41 -2.67 1.36 4.25
N ILE A 42 -1.74 1.35 3.29
CA ILE A 42 -0.63 0.42 3.18
C ILE A 42 0.65 1.20 3.44
N VAL A 43 1.54 0.66 4.27
CA VAL A 43 2.86 1.23 4.52
C VAL A 43 3.92 0.20 4.19
N LEU A 44 4.90 0.58 3.36
CA LEU A 44 6.12 -0.18 3.14
C LEU A 44 7.26 0.48 3.93
N PHE A 45 7.71 -0.17 4.99
CA PHE A 45 8.93 0.19 5.69
C PHE A 45 10.12 -0.45 4.97
N TYR A 46 11.06 0.36 4.50
CA TYR A 46 12.22 -0.10 3.75
C TYR A 46 13.52 0.53 4.28
N ASP A 47 14.64 -0.13 4.00
CA ASP A 47 15.97 0.39 4.30
C ASP A 47 16.63 0.82 2.99
N ARG A 48 16.97 2.11 2.86
CA ARG A 48 17.64 2.62 1.66
C ARG A 48 19.06 2.08 1.48
N GLU A 49 19.71 1.65 2.56
CA GLU A 49 21.08 1.11 2.53
C GLU A 49 21.11 -0.40 2.18
N ALA A 50 19.96 -1.09 2.29
CA ALA A 50 19.84 -2.51 1.95
C ALA A 50 19.74 -2.75 0.44
N PRO A 51 20.00 -3.99 -0.05
CA PRO A 51 19.82 -4.33 -1.45
C PRO A 51 18.40 -4.03 -1.97
N GLN A 52 18.31 -3.14 -2.96
CA GLN A 52 17.02 -2.60 -3.42
C GLN A 52 16.15 -3.58 -4.20
N LEU A 53 16.73 -4.66 -4.74
CA LEU A 53 16.01 -5.68 -5.52
C LEU A 53 14.80 -6.24 -4.74
N ARG A 54 14.96 -6.47 -3.44
CA ARG A 54 13.89 -6.99 -2.59
C ARG A 54 12.80 -5.96 -2.37
N THR A 55 13.18 -4.71 -2.09
CA THR A 55 12.25 -3.58 -1.92
C THR A 55 11.46 -3.33 -3.21
N GLU A 56 12.10 -3.37 -4.37
CA GLU A 56 11.43 -3.27 -5.67
C GLU A 56 10.47 -4.43 -5.92
N GLY A 57 10.87 -5.65 -5.54
CA GLY A 57 9.98 -6.81 -5.55
C GLY A 57 8.71 -6.60 -4.72
N PHE A 58 8.85 -6.01 -3.52
CA PHE A 58 7.71 -5.63 -2.69
C PHE A 58 6.84 -4.56 -3.37
N ARG A 59 7.43 -3.47 -3.88
CA ARG A 59 6.70 -2.41 -4.59
C ARG A 59 5.88 -2.96 -5.76
N ASN A 60 6.46 -3.85 -6.56
CA ASN A 60 5.78 -4.47 -7.70
C ASN A 60 4.63 -5.37 -7.24
N GLN A 61 4.83 -6.15 -6.18
CA GLN A 61 3.78 -7.01 -5.63
C GLN A 61 2.65 -6.21 -4.99
N ILE A 62 2.96 -5.16 -4.21
CA ILE A 62 1.94 -4.27 -3.61
C ILE A 62 1.08 -3.65 -4.71
N ASN A 63 1.70 -3.11 -5.76
CA ASN A 63 0.97 -2.54 -6.88
C ASN A 63 0.09 -3.56 -7.59
N SER A 64 0.64 -4.72 -7.94
CA SER A 64 -0.07 -5.71 -8.77
C SER A 64 -1.12 -6.52 -8.01
N LYS A 65 -0.92 -6.79 -6.72
CA LYS A 65 -1.79 -7.65 -5.90
C LYS A 65 -2.77 -6.86 -5.01
N ILE A 66 -2.40 -5.66 -4.57
CA ILE A 66 -3.18 -4.88 -3.60
C ILE A 66 -3.81 -3.66 -4.27
N LEU A 67 -2.98 -2.73 -4.75
CA LEU A 67 -3.46 -1.41 -5.20
C LEU A 67 -4.22 -1.47 -6.53
N SER A 68 -3.90 -2.44 -7.40
CA SER A 68 -4.65 -2.68 -8.65
C SER A 68 -6.10 -3.07 -8.39
N GLN A 69 -6.37 -3.76 -7.27
CA GLN A 69 -7.69 -4.23 -6.87
C GLN A 69 -8.39 -3.24 -5.93
N ASN A 70 -7.61 -2.43 -5.20
CA ASN A 70 -8.09 -1.51 -4.18
C ASN A 70 -7.49 -0.11 -4.41
N PRO A 71 -7.87 0.60 -5.49
CA PRO A 71 -7.28 1.89 -5.85
C PRO A 71 -7.61 3.01 -4.85
N ALA A 72 -8.61 2.81 -3.97
CA ALA A 72 -8.95 3.74 -2.91
C ALA A 72 -7.95 3.70 -1.73
N PHE A 73 -7.10 2.67 -1.65
CA PHE A 73 -6.15 2.55 -0.56
C PHE A 73 -5.03 3.58 -0.68
N ASN A 74 -4.69 4.19 0.46
CA ASN A 74 -3.57 5.11 0.52
C ASN A 74 -2.27 4.32 0.66
N TYR A 75 -1.27 4.59 -0.20
CA TYR A 75 0.01 3.90 -0.16
C TYR A 75 1.16 4.83 0.24
N PHE A 76 1.90 4.40 1.26
CA PHE A 76 3.05 5.12 1.80
C PHE A 76 4.31 4.27 1.81
N GLU A 77 5.46 4.91 1.59
CA GLU A 77 6.79 4.32 1.77
C GLU A 77 7.55 5.12 2.84
N VAL A 78 8.10 4.42 3.82
CA VAL A 78 8.83 5.01 4.94
C VAL A 78 10.23 4.41 4.99
N ASP A 79 11.25 5.26 4.88
CA ASP A 79 12.64 4.85 5.06
C ASP A 79 12.92 4.71 6.57
N ILE A 80 13.40 3.55 7.00
CA ILE A 80 13.72 3.29 8.40
C ILE A 80 14.91 4.13 8.91
N GLN A 81 15.71 4.69 8.01
CA GLN A 81 16.82 5.59 8.32
C GLN A 81 16.39 7.05 8.50
N GLU A 82 15.13 7.40 8.19
CA GLU A 82 14.59 8.74 8.34
C GLU A 82 14.06 8.99 9.76
N GLY A 83 14.11 10.25 10.22
CA GLY A 83 13.72 10.63 11.58
C GLY A 83 12.24 10.38 11.87
N GLU A 84 11.41 10.48 10.83
CA GLU A 84 9.97 10.25 10.83
C GLU A 84 9.62 8.82 11.23
N TYR A 85 10.45 7.83 10.88
CA TYR A 85 10.21 6.42 11.17
C TYR A 85 9.99 6.17 12.66
N ASN A 86 10.87 6.73 13.50
CA ASN A 86 10.79 6.58 14.96
C ASN A 86 9.48 7.17 15.50
N ASN A 87 9.06 8.32 14.97
CA ASN A 87 7.82 8.96 15.39
C ASN A 87 6.59 8.13 14.98
N ILE A 88 6.56 7.66 13.73
CA ILE A 88 5.48 6.84 13.19
C ILE A 88 5.36 5.53 13.97
N VAL A 89 6.44 4.76 14.09
CA VAL A 89 6.45 3.44 14.72
C VAL A 89 6.17 3.53 16.22
N ASP A 90 6.87 4.39 16.96
CA ASP A 90 6.78 4.37 18.43
C ASP A 90 5.59 5.15 18.97
N LYS A 91 5.35 6.34 18.41
CA LYS A 91 4.43 7.32 19.02
C LYS A 91 3.06 7.26 18.40
N MET A 92 2.99 7.14 17.08
CA MET A 92 1.71 7.20 16.36
C MET A 92 1.04 5.83 16.25
N MET A 93 1.80 4.82 15.81
CA MET A 93 1.28 3.49 15.54
C MET A 93 1.52 2.50 16.70
N LYS A 94 2.48 2.79 17.59
CA LYS A 94 2.87 1.95 18.72
C LYS A 94 3.20 0.51 18.31
N ILE A 95 3.86 0.35 17.17
CA ILE A 95 4.27 -0.96 16.64
C ILE A 95 5.48 -1.45 17.44
N ASP A 96 5.48 -2.71 17.81
CA ASP A 96 6.66 -3.34 18.42
C ASP A 96 7.81 -3.36 17.39
N ARG A 97 8.88 -2.62 17.68
CA ARG A 97 10.07 -2.52 16.82
C ARG A 97 10.69 -3.86 16.47
N THR A 98 10.55 -4.88 17.32
CA THR A 98 11.07 -6.22 17.02
C THR A 98 10.42 -6.81 15.76
N GLN A 99 9.19 -6.41 15.47
CA GLN A 99 8.41 -6.82 14.31
C GLN A 99 8.84 -6.10 13.02
N CYS A 100 9.43 -4.91 13.14
CA CYS A 100 9.93 -4.13 12.00
C CYS A 100 11.46 -4.25 11.80
N LYS A 101 12.12 -5.16 12.53
CA LYS A 101 13.58 -5.40 12.38
C LYS A 101 13.94 -5.95 11.00
N HIS A 102 13.01 -6.61 10.32
CA HIS A 102 13.24 -7.27 9.05
C HIS A 102 12.75 -6.38 7.91
N SER A 103 13.68 -5.63 7.31
CA SER A 103 13.39 -4.84 6.11
C SER A 103 13.43 -5.71 4.84
N PRO A 104 12.50 -5.52 3.89
CA PRO A 104 11.32 -4.66 3.97
C PRO A 104 10.18 -5.30 4.80
N THR A 105 9.43 -4.46 5.51
CA THR A 105 8.19 -4.82 6.24
C THR A 105 7.02 -4.09 5.60
N ILE A 106 5.90 -4.78 5.41
CA ILE A 106 4.65 -4.21 4.92
C ILE A 106 3.61 -4.21 6.03
N LEU A 107 2.77 -3.19 6.05
CA LEU A 107 1.67 -2.99 6.99
C LEU A 107 0.41 -2.61 6.23
N VAL A 108 -0.71 -3.21 6.60
CA VAL A 108 -2.07 -2.72 6.29
C VAL A 108 -2.71 -2.24 7.58
N ALA A 109 -3.32 -1.07 7.57
CA ALA A 109 -3.97 -0.53 8.75
C ALA A 109 -5.17 0.37 8.43
N SER A 110 -6.09 0.44 9.38
CA SER A 110 -7.26 1.31 9.36
C SER A 110 -7.86 1.43 10.77
N GLU A 111 -8.32 2.63 11.16
CA GLU A 111 -9.07 2.86 12.41
C GLU A 111 -8.42 2.21 13.66
N GLY A 112 -7.09 2.32 13.80
CA GLY A 112 -6.35 1.77 14.95
C GLY A 112 -6.14 0.25 14.92
N ARG A 113 -6.61 -0.44 13.87
CA ARG A 113 -6.31 -1.85 13.58
C ARG A 113 -5.18 -1.91 12.56
N GLY A 114 -4.30 -2.90 12.70
CA GLY A 114 -3.21 -3.10 11.76
C GLY A 114 -2.71 -4.53 11.75
N TYR A 115 -2.21 -4.94 10.59
CA TYR A 115 -1.55 -6.22 10.38
C TYR A 115 -0.28 -5.98 9.57
N TRP A 116 0.83 -6.53 10.03
CA TRP A 116 2.13 -6.37 9.41
C TRP A 116 2.75 -7.73 9.11
N ALA A 117 3.53 -7.78 8.04
CA ALA A 117 4.26 -8.96 7.64
C ALA A 117 5.63 -8.54 7.08
N HIS A 118 6.60 -9.43 7.19
CA HIS A 118 7.95 -9.21 6.66
C HIS A 118 8.48 -10.50 6.03
N GLY A 119 9.48 -10.37 5.18
CA GLY A 119 10.10 -11.53 4.53
C GLY A 119 9.40 -11.99 3.25
N ASP A 120 9.79 -13.15 2.75
CA ASP A 120 9.27 -13.66 1.47
C ASP A 120 7.82 -14.10 1.65
N GLY A 121 6.93 -13.69 0.73
CA GLY A 121 5.49 -13.93 0.84
C GLY A 121 4.72 -12.93 1.70
N ALA A 122 5.37 -11.95 2.32
CA ALA A 122 4.70 -10.98 3.18
C ALA A 122 3.57 -10.20 2.49
N VAL A 123 3.72 -9.88 1.20
CA VAL A 123 2.66 -9.18 0.45
C VAL A 123 1.44 -10.08 0.23
N ASP A 124 1.66 -11.38 0.00
CA ASP A 124 0.57 -12.36 -0.11
C ASP A 124 -0.15 -12.55 1.22
N ASP A 125 0.61 -12.57 2.31
CA ASP A 125 0.07 -12.68 3.67
C ASP A 125 -0.81 -11.48 4.05
N ILE A 126 -0.37 -10.27 3.71
CA ILE A 126 -1.17 -9.04 3.85
C ILE A 126 -2.44 -9.12 3.00
N ALA A 127 -2.32 -9.54 1.73
CA ALA A 127 -3.46 -9.65 0.83
C ALA A 127 -4.50 -10.66 1.34
N TYR A 128 -4.05 -11.77 1.93
CA TYR A 128 -4.92 -12.79 2.51
C TYR A 128 -5.68 -12.28 3.75
N HIS A 129 -5.02 -11.56 4.65
CA HIS A 129 -5.62 -11.06 5.89
C HIS A 129 -6.36 -9.73 5.75
N MET A 130 -6.28 -9.08 4.59
CA MET A 130 -6.74 -7.71 4.35
C MET A 130 -8.18 -7.44 4.78
N ASN A 131 -9.10 -8.38 4.52
CA ASN A 131 -10.52 -8.26 4.86
C ASN A 131 -10.79 -8.09 6.37
N GLN A 132 -9.85 -8.45 7.22
CA GLN A 132 -9.98 -8.32 8.67
C GLN A 132 -9.52 -6.95 9.19
N TYR A 133 -8.66 -6.26 8.44
CA TYR A 133 -7.97 -5.05 8.87
C TYR A 133 -8.29 -3.81 8.02
N SER A 134 -8.86 -3.99 6.83
CA SER A 134 -9.32 -2.90 5.96
C SER A 134 -10.76 -2.50 6.30
N ILE A 135 -10.97 -1.24 6.71
CA ILE A 135 -12.33 -0.76 6.91
C ILE A 135 -13.11 -0.67 5.61
N ASP A 136 -12.45 -0.34 4.50
CA ASP A 136 -13.10 -0.16 3.20
C ASP A 136 -13.68 -1.49 2.71
N MET A 137 -12.90 -2.57 2.81
CA MET A 137 -13.39 -3.91 2.45
C MET A 137 -14.50 -4.40 3.39
N ILE A 138 -14.39 -4.09 4.69
CA ILE A 138 -15.46 -4.40 5.65
C ILE A 138 -16.75 -3.67 5.28
N ARG A 139 -16.69 -2.37 4.95
CA ARG A 139 -17.84 -1.56 4.53
C ARG A 139 -18.45 -2.11 3.24
N GLU A 140 -17.65 -2.37 2.21
CA GLU A 140 -18.13 -2.95 0.95
C GLU A 140 -18.82 -4.30 1.15
N SER A 141 -18.31 -5.17 2.03
CA SER A 141 -18.90 -6.48 2.28
C SER A 141 -20.29 -6.38 2.93
N ARG A 142 -20.50 -5.39 3.81
CA ARG A 142 -21.78 -5.12 4.46
C ARG A 142 -22.79 -4.60 3.45
N GLU A 143 -22.39 -3.63 2.64
CA GLU A 143 -23.25 -3.06 1.59
C GLU A 143 -23.71 -4.15 0.60
N ARG A 144 -22.80 -5.02 0.12
CA ARG A 144 -23.18 -6.14 -0.76
C ARG A 144 -24.17 -7.11 -0.11
N THR A 145 -24.03 -7.36 1.19
CA THR A 145 -24.93 -8.25 1.94
C THR A 145 -26.32 -7.62 2.05
N ASP A 146 -26.41 -6.34 2.37
CA ASP A 146 -27.69 -5.63 2.48
C ASP A 146 -28.46 -5.61 1.16
N PHE A 147 -27.79 -5.43 0.01
CA PHE A 147 -28.45 -5.50 -1.30
C PHE A 147 -28.92 -6.91 -1.70
N SER A 148 -28.34 -7.98 -1.13
CA SER A 148 -28.76 -9.36 -1.42
C SER A 148 -30.10 -9.74 -0.78
N ILE A 149 -30.53 -9.01 0.26
CA ILE A 149 -31.79 -9.25 0.98
C ILE A 149 -33.00 -8.69 0.20
N TYR A 150 -32.76 -7.82 -0.78
CA TYR A 150 -33.79 -7.18 -1.61
C TYR A 150 -33.91 -7.79 -3.02
N ARG A 151 -33.33 -8.96 -3.28
CA ARG A 151 -33.47 -9.72 -4.53
C ARG A 151 -34.05 -11.11 -4.28
#